data_AF-A0A973MCS8-F1
#
_entry.id   AF-A0A973MCS8-F1
#
_cell.length_a   1.000
_cell.length_b   1.000
_cell.length_c   1.000
_cell.angle_alpha   90.00
_cell.angle_beta   90.00
_cell.angle_gamma   90.00
#
_symmetry.space_group_name_H-M   'P 1'
#
loop_
_entity.id
_entity.type
_entity.pdbx_description
1 polymer ?
#
loop_
_entity_poly.entity_id
_entity_poly.type
_entity_poly.pdbx_seq_one_letter_code
_entity_poly.pdbx_strand_id
1 'polypeptide(L)'
;TAVGTGLFDFGHRDGPAGQALFQHPLGVTALPDGSVAVSDTYNNALRRYDPSTGEVTTLATDLREPSDAVLVGEDIVVVESARHRLTRLRLPQEAVRVESVAHRTRRAATEVAPGRIQLDVIFQAPAGQKLDTRYGPSTRLLVSSTPPGLLLKGEGADTDLSRTLELDPGITEGVLHVSAMAASCDDDTDNPYPACHVHQQDWGVPVRLTEGGADRLPLVLAGMDDSAG
;
A
#
# COMPACT_ATOMS: atom_id res chain seq x y z
N THR A 1 28.61 -11.36 0.82
CA THR A 1 27.18 -11.15 1.09
C THR A 1 26.55 -10.47 -0.11
N ALA A 2 25.41 -10.94 -0.61
CA ALA A 2 24.73 -10.32 -1.76
C ALA A 2 24.04 -9.01 -1.38
N VAL A 3 23.37 -8.98 -0.22
CA VAL A 3 22.67 -7.82 0.34
C VAL A 3 22.52 -8.00 1.87
N GLY A 4 22.54 -6.90 2.63
CA GLY A 4 22.42 -6.89 4.09
C GLY A 4 23.76 -6.81 4.84
N THR A 5 23.74 -6.21 6.03
CA THR A 5 24.94 -5.94 6.85
C THR A 5 24.66 -6.19 8.33
N GLY A 6 25.66 -6.69 9.07
CA GLY A 6 25.65 -6.72 10.54
C GLY A 6 24.56 -7.58 11.20
N LEU A 7 24.78 -7.98 12.46
CA LEU A 7 23.73 -8.63 13.27
C LEU A 7 22.77 -7.62 13.92
N PHE A 8 23.19 -6.35 13.98
CA PHE A 8 22.47 -5.27 14.67
C PHE A 8 22.14 -4.07 13.76
N ASP A 9 22.55 -4.13 12.48
CA ASP A 9 22.26 -3.09 11.49
C ASP A 9 20.95 -3.44 10.75
N PHE A 10 19.85 -3.44 11.49
CA PHE A 10 18.51 -3.76 10.98
C PHE A 10 17.63 -2.51 10.83
N GLY A 11 16.59 -2.62 10.02
CA GLY A 11 15.60 -1.56 9.79
C GLY A 11 14.93 -1.70 8.43
N HIS A 12 14.17 -0.70 8.02
CA HIS A 12 13.47 -0.67 6.73
C HIS A 12 14.03 0.48 5.87
N ARG A 13 14.88 0.15 4.89
CA ARG A 13 15.42 1.15 3.94
C ARG A 13 15.65 0.52 2.57
N ASP A 14 15.09 1.14 1.53
CA ASP A 14 15.35 0.85 0.12
C ASP A 14 16.65 1.55 -0.37
N GLY A 15 17.11 1.18 -1.56
CA GLY A 15 18.27 1.78 -2.24
C GLY A 15 19.39 0.77 -2.50
N PRO A 16 20.63 1.23 -2.70
CA PRO A 16 21.76 0.36 -3.04
C PRO A 16 21.95 -0.77 -2.02
N ALA A 17 22.29 -1.97 -2.47
CA ALA A 17 22.36 -3.19 -1.66
C ALA A 17 23.28 -3.09 -0.43
N GLY A 18 24.32 -2.26 -0.49
CA GLY A 18 25.21 -1.99 0.64
C GLY A 18 24.66 -1.01 1.68
N GLN A 19 23.55 -0.35 1.39
CA GLN A 19 22.87 0.60 2.27
C GLN A 19 21.44 0.13 2.61
N ALA A 20 20.84 -0.75 1.84
CA ALA A 20 19.53 -1.31 2.13
C ALA A 20 19.51 -2.01 3.49
N LEU A 21 18.39 -1.88 4.20
CA LEU A 21 18.18 -2.52 5.51
C LEU A 21 16.98 -3.46 5.43
N PHE A 22 17.13 -4.59 6.11
CA PHE A 22 16.10 -5.59 6.38
C PHE A 22 15.95 -5.79 7.89
N GLN A 23 14.88 -6.46 8.30
CA GLN A 23 14.65 -6.87 9.68
C GLN A 23 14.10 -8.30 9.72
N HIS A 24 14.98 -9.21 10.12
CA HIS A 24 14.69 -10.64 10.26
C HIS A 24 14.06 -11.26 8.99
N PRO A 25 14.70 -11.12 7.80
CA PRO A 25 14.19 -11.75 6.59
C PRO A 25 14.29 -13.27 6.69
N LEU A 26 13.20 -13.98 6.35
CA LEU A 26 13.10 -15.44 6.54
C LEU A 26 13.03 -16.24 5.23
N GLY A 27 12.48 -15.64 4.16
CA GLY A 27 12.22 -16.33 2.89
C GLY A 27 12.77 -15.55 1.70
N VAL A 28 13.12 -16.28 0.64
CA VAL A 28 13.52 -15.70 -0.65
C VAL A 28 12.93 -16.48 -1.82
N THR A 29 12.57 -15.76 -2.88
CA THR A 29 11.96 -16.35 -4.09
C THR A 29 12.62 -15.77 -5.33
N ALA A 30 13.08 -16.63 -6.23
CA ALA A 30 13.59 -16.18 -7.52
C ALA A 30 12.45 -15.66 -8.41
N LEU A 31 12.67 -14.52 -9.08
CA LEU A 31 11.71 -13.88 -9.98
C LEU A 31 12.09 -14.08 -11.45
N PRO A 32 11.12 -14.03 -12.39
CA PRO A 32 11.37 -14.26 -13.82
C PRO A 32 12.34 -13.29 -14.48
N ASP A 33 12.44 -12.06 -13.96
CA ASP A 33 13.36 -11.02 -14.42
C ASP A 33 14.81 -11.22 -13.92
N GLY A 34 15.06 -12.29 -13.16
CA GLY A 34 16.37 -12.60 -12.57
C GLY A 34 16.63 -11.91 -11.22
N SER A 35 15.67 -11.14 -10.70
CA SER A 35 15.74 -10.58 -9.36
C SER A 35 15.27 -11.58 -8.28
N VAL A 36 15.39 -11.19 -7.01
CA VAL A 36 15.02 -12.02 -5.86
C VAL A 36 14.03 -11.26 -4.99
N ALA A 37 12.83 -11.83 -4.79
CA ALA A 37 11.93 -11.37 -3.75
C ALA A 37 12.42 -11.86 -2.38
N VAL A 38 12.33 -11.02 -1.36
CA VAL A 38 12.77 -11.29 0.00
C VAL A 38 11.61 -11.00 0.96
N SER A 39 11.21 -12.00 1.74
CA SER A 39 10.22 -11.85 2.80
C SER A 39 10.88 -11.20 4.02
N ASP A 40 10.69 -9.88 4.15
CA ASP A 40 11.28 -9.04 5.18
C ASP A 40 10.35 -9.01 6.41
N THR A 41 10.37 -10.13 7.13
CA THR A 41 9.34 -10.56 8.09
C THR A 41 8.93 -9.47 9.09
N TYR A 42 9.89 -8.90 9.83
CA TYR A 42 9.55 -7.95 10.89
C TYR A 42 9.32 -6.53 10.39
N ASN A 43 9.72 -6.26 9.15
CA ASN A 43 9.33 -5.05 8.45
C ASN A 43 7.96 -5.17 7.77
N ASN A 44 7.28 -6.34 7.88
CA ASN A 44 5.94 -6.55 7.35
C ASN A 44 5.86 -6.27 5.83
N ALA A 45 6.92 -6.65 5.11
CA ALA A 45 7.11 -6.30 3.71
C ALA A 45 7.69 -7.45 2.87
N LEU A 46 7.38 -7.42 1.59
CA LEU A 46 8.08 -8.17 0.56
C LEU A 46 8.99 -7.18 -0.17
N ARG A 47 10.29 -7.46 -0.22
CA ARG A 47 11.31 -6.63 -0.84
C ARG A 47 11.82 -7.31 -2.11
N ARG A 48 12.45 -6.58 -3.01
CA ARG A 48 13.12 -7.09 -4.22
C ARG A 48 14.58 -6.68 -4.17
N TYR A 49 15.47 -7.63 -4.34
CA TYR A 49 16.87 -7.40 -4.63
C TYR A 49 17.13 -7.69 -6.10
N ASP A 50 17.69 -6.71 -6.82
CA ASP A 50 18.08 -6.83 -8.21
C ASP A 50 19.61 -6.98 -8.32
N PRO A 51 20.11 -8.19 -8.66
CA PRO A 51 21.55 -8.40 -8.79
C PRO A 51 22.20 -7.63 -9.94
N SER A 52 21.42 -7.23 -10.97
CA SER A 52 21.94 -6.56 -12.16
C SER A 52 22.26 -5.08 -11.89
N THR A 53 21.43 -4.42 -11.08
CA THR A 53 21.59 -3.01 -10.71
C THR A 53 22.18 -2.84 -9.31
N GLY A 54 22.14 -3.87 -8.47
CA GLY A 54 22.54 -3.80 -7.07
C GLY A 54 21.58 -2.98 -6.21
N GLU A 55 20.31 -2.87 -6.61
CA GLU A 55 19.27 -2.12 -5.91
C GLU A 55 18.36 -3.04 -5.07
N VAL A 56 17.87 -2.49 -3.96
CA VAL A 56 16.78 -3.07 -3.16
C VAL A 56 15.59 -2.13 -3.18
N THR A 57 14.43 -2.67 -3.55
CA THR A 57 13.17 -1.93 -3.55
C THR A 57 12.09 -2.69 -2.80
N THR A 58 11.03 -2.00 -2.41
CA THR A 58 9.87 -2.63 -1.77
C THR A 58 8.84 -3.07 -2.82
N LEU A 59 8.48 -4.35 -2.84
CA LEU A 59 7.44 -4.90 -3.73
C LEU A 59 6.04 -4.77 -3.13
N ALA A 60 5.93 -5.01 -1.82
CA ALA A 60 4.68 -4.93 -1.09
C ALA A 60 4.95 -4.62 0.37
N THR A 61 4.02 -3.91 0.98
CA THR A 61 3.96 -3.64 2.42
C THR A 61 2.64 -4.17 2.96
N ASP A 62 2.38 -3.92 4.25
CA ASP A 62 1.19 -4.38 4.96
C ASP A 62 0.98 -5.91 4.95
N LEU A 63 2.04 -6.67 4.73
CA LEU A 63 2.02 -8.08 5.07
C LEU A 63 2.09 -8.23 6.60
N ARG A 64 1.77 -9.40 7.13
CA ARG A 64 1.92 -9.68 8.56
C ARG A 64 2.85 -10.85 8.76
N GLU A 65 4.07 -10.52 9.14
CA GLU A 65 5.18 -11.46 9.28
C GLU A 65 5.28 -12.38 8.05
N PRO A 66 5.54 -11.85 6.85
CA PRO A 66 5.72 -12.69 5.69
C PRO A 66 6.92 -13.61 5.93
N SER A 67 6.69 -14.91 5.98
CA SER A 67 7.74 -15.89 6.35
C SER A 67 8.35 -16.59 5.14
N ASP A 68 7.56 -16.77 4.08
CA ASP A 68 8.01 -17.38 2.82
C ASP A 68 7.12 -16.94 1.65
N ALA A 69 7.58 -17.15 0.42
CA ALA A 69 6.82 -16.87 -0.78
C ALA A 69 7.18 -17.79 -1.95
N VAL A 70 6.23 -18.02 -2.86
CA VAL A 70 6.42 -18.82 -4.07
C VAL A 70 5.78 -18.17 -5.29
N LEU A 71 6.48 -18.20 -6.41
CA LEU A 71 5.95 -17.75 -7.69
C LEU A 71 4.97 -18.79 -8.25
N VAL A 72 3.77 -18.35 -8.62
CA VAL A 72 2.72 -19.18 -9.24
C VAL A 72 2.17 -18.45 -10.46
N GLY A 73 2.79 -18.70 -11.62
CA GLY A 73 2.52 -17.95 -12.85
C GLY A 73 3.11 -16.54 -12.74
N GLU A 74 2.26 -15.52 -12.91
CA GLU A 74 2.66 -14.11 -12.77
C GLU A 74 2.44 -13.55 -11.36
N ASP A 75 1.88 -14.36 -10.46
CA ASP A 75 1.60 -13.96 -9.09
C ASP A 75 2.66 -14.55 -8.15
N ILE A 76 2.90 -13.85 -7.05
CA ILE A 76 3.63 -14.40 -5.91
C ILE A 76 2.64 -14.69 -4.78
N VAL A 77 2.68 -15.92 -4.26
CA VAL A 77 1.89 -16.36 -3.12
C VAL A 77 2.78 -16.26 -1.89
N VAL A 78 2.42 -15.39 -0.96
CA VAL A 78 3.17 -15.10 0.26
C VAL A 78 2.48 -15.73 1.46
N VAL A 79 3.25 -16.34 2.35
CA VAL A 79 2.77 -16.85 3.64
C VAL A 79 2.77 -15.70 4.65
N GLU A 80 1.61 -15.24 5.10
CA GLU A 80 1.50 -14.29 6.22
C GLU A 80 1.26 -15.07 7.52
N SER A 81 2.34 -15.42 8.24
CA SER A 81 2.23 -16.30 9.42
C SER A 81 1.38 -15.67 10.52
N ALA A 82 1.47 -14.35 10.71
CA ALA A 82 0.70 -13.62 11.72
C ALA A 82 -0.75 -13.29 11.29
N ARG A 83 -1.13 -13.57 10.04
CA ARG A 83 -2.53 -13.50 9.56
C ARG A 83 -3.13 -14.88 9.24
N HIS A 84 -2.40 -15.97 9.49
CA HIS A 84 -2.83 -17.35 9.24
C HIS A 84 -3.36 -17.58 7.81
N ARG A 85 -2.77 -16.92 6.80
CA ARG A 85 -3.27 -17.00 5.43
C ARG A 85 -2.15 -16.96 4.39
N LEU A 86 -2.52 -17.37 3.17
CA LEU A 86 -1.72 -17.16 1.98
C LEU A 86 -2.27 -15.96 1.22
N THR A 87 -1.41 -14.99 0.93
CA THR A 87 -1.77 -13.78 0.20
C THR A 87 -1.15 -13.82 -1.17
N ARG A 88 -2.01 -13.69 -2.20
CA ARG A 88 -1.58 -13.67 -3.58
C ARG A 88 -1.39 -12.22 -4.02
N LEU A 89 -0.17 -11.87 -4.37
CA LEU A 89 0.19 -10.55 -4.85
C LEU A 89 0.54 -10.64 -6.33
N ARG A 90 0.04 -9.69 -7.12
CA ARG A 90 0.50 -9.55 -8.50
C ARG A 90 1.82 -8.81 -8.48
N LEU A 91 2.85 -9.40 -9.07
CA LEU A 91 4.13 -8.72 -9.20
C LEU A 91 3.98 -7.52 -10.16
N PRO A 92 4.64 -6.37 -9.87
CA PRO A 92 4.70 -5.27 -10.82
C PRO A 92 5.29 -5.77 -12.15
N GLN A 93 4.81 -5.27 -13.29
CA GLN A 93 5.18 -5.79 -14.63
C GLN A 93 6.69 -5.86 -14.88
N GLU A 94 7.47 -4.99 -14.24
CA GLU A 94 8.94 -4.96 -14.30
C GLU A 94 9.57 -6.21 -13.66
N ALA A 95 8.95 -6.79 -12.62
CA ALA A 95 9.37 -8.02 -11.96
C ALA A 95 8.92 -9.30 -12.68
N VAL A 96 8.04 -9.18 -13.69
CA VAL A 96 7.42 -10.31 -14.42
C VAL A 96 7.93 -10.41 -15.86
N ARG A 97 8.48 -9.32 -16.42
CA ARG A 97 8.91 -9.29 -17.83
C ARG A 97 10.25 -9.97 -18.04
N VAL A 98 10.19 -11.16 -18.64
CA VAL A 98 11.13 -11.54 -19.71
C VAL A 98 10.66 -10.81 -20.97
N GLU A 99 11.58 -10.22 -21.73
CA GLU A 99 11.26 -9.46 -22.94
C GLU A 99 10.26 -10.18 -23.85
N SER A 100 9.06 -9.62 -24.04
CA SER A 100 8.58 -9.11 -25.33
C SER A 100 7.09 -8.75 -25.35
N VAL A 101 6.83 -7.62 -26.01
CA VAL A 101 5.59 -7.04 -26.58
C VAL A 101 4.37 -6.76 -25.67
N ALA A 102 3.96 -5.49 -25.74
CA ALA A 102 2.93 -4.82 -24.95
C ALA A 102 1.49 -5.22 -25.32
N HIS A 103 0.66 -5.35 -24.29
CA HIS A 103 -0.70 -4.78 -24.28
C HIS A 103 -1.10 -4.49 -22.82
N ARG A 104 -1.20 -3.20 -22.46
CA ARG A 104 -1.71 -2.74 -21.16
C ARG A 104 -3.17 -2.30 -21.33
N THR A 105 -4.10 -2.99 -20.69
CA THR A 105 -5.38 -2.39 -20.29
C THR A 105 -5.10 -1.50 -19.07
N ARG A 106 -4.72 -0.24 -19.32
CA ARG A 106 -4.63 0.80 -18.29
C ARG A 106 -6.06 1.13 -17.85
N ARG A 107 -6.33 1.05 -16.54
CA ARG A 107 -7.45 1.79 -15.93
C ARG A 107 -7.26 3.26 -16.33
N ALA A 108 -8.33 3.93 -16.78
CA ALA A 108 -8.25 5.34 -17.16
C ALA A 108 -7.74 6.15 -15.95
N ALA A 109 -6.80 7.05 -16.18
CA ALA A 109 -6.29 7.92 -15.13
C ALA A 109 -7.42 8.84 -14.64
N THR A 110 -7.51 9.02 -13.33
CA THR A 110 -8.41 9.99 -12.72
C THR A 110 -7.89 11.39 -13.03
N GLU A 111 -8.71 12.21 -13.66
CA GLU A 111 -8.36 13.61 -13.92
C GLU A 111 -8.62 14.44 -12.66
N VAL A 112 -7.58 15.10 -12.16
CA VAL A 112 -7.60 15.89 -10.92
C VAL A 112 -7.10 17.31 -11.18
N ALA A 113 -7.63 18.28 -10.44
CA ALA A 113 -7.20 19.66 -10.54
C ALA A 113 -5.75 19.82 -10.04
N PRO A 114 -4.93 20.68 -10.67
CA PRO A 114 -3.64 21.06 -10.13
C PRO A 114 -3.75 21.82 -8.81
N GLY A 115 -2.78 21.58 -7.91
CA GLY A 115 -2.75 22.19 -6.60
C GLY A 115 -3.52 21.38 -5.56
N ARG A 116 -4.53 21.99 -4.91
CA ARG A 116 -5.19 21.37 -3.75
C ARG A 116 -6.33 20.47 -4.19
N ILE A 117 -6.31 19.23 -3.69
CA ILE A 117 -7.44 18.30 -3.82
C ILE A 117 -7.81 17.71 -2.45
N GLN A 118 -9.07 17.35 -2.29
CA GLN A 118 -9.60 16.69 -1.11
C GLN A 118 -9.64 15.18 -1.34
N LEU A 119 -8.85 14.42 -0.59
CA LEU A 119 -8.95 12.96 -0.53
C LEU A 119 -9.96 12.58 0.54
N ASP A 120 -10.96 11.79 0.19
CA ASP A 120 -11.95 11.26 1.13
C ASP A 120 -12.01 9.73 1.04
N VAL A 121 -11.57 9.06 2.10
CA VAL A 121 -11.80 7.63 2.27
C VAL A 121 -13.14 7.42 2.96
N ILE A 122 -14.10 6.89 2.23
CA ILE A 122 -15.49 6.76 2.66
C ILE A 122 -15.64 5.46 3.42
N PHE A 123 -15.97 5.59 4.70
CA PHE A 123 -16.26 4.47 5.58
C PHE A 123 -17.57 4.72 6.32
N GLN A 124 -18.55 3.86 6.07
CA GLN A 124 -19.75 3.72 6.88
C GLN A 124 -19.70 2.36 7.57
N ALA A 125 -19.79 2.37 8.90
CA ALA A 125 -19.86 1.13 9.67
C ALA A 125 -21.10 0.33 9.23
N PRO A 126 -20.96 -1.00 9.02
CA PRO A 126 -22.11 -1.85 8.71
C PRO A 126 -23.22 -1.72 9.77
N ALA A 127 -24.46 -1.99 9.37
CA ALA A 127 -25.59 -1.97 10.29
C ALA A 127 -25.34 -2.89 11.50
N GLY A 128 -25.56 -2.35 12.71
CA GLY A 128 -25.28 -3.04 13.97
C GLY A 128 -23.81 -2.94 14.44
N GLN A 129 -22.99 -2.10 13.80
CA GLN A 129 -21.62 -1.81 14.23
C GLN A 129 -21.39 -0.30 14.39
N LYS A 130 -20.41 0.07 15.23
CA LYS A 130 -19.97 1.46 15.43
C LYS A 130 -18.46 1.58 15.43
N LEU A 131 -17.94 2.73 15.04
CA LEU A 131 -16.56 3.09 15.32
C LEU A 131 -16.39 3.22 16.84
N ASP A 132 -15.44 2.48 17.41
CA ASP A 132 -15.16 2.54 18.84
C ASP A 132 -13.85 3.29 19.10
N THR A 133 -13.97 4.52 19.60
CA THR A 133 -12.83 5.40 19.88
C THR A 133 -12.39 5.40 21.34
N ARG A 134 -12.94 4.51 22.19
CA ARG A 134 -12.67 4.49 23.64
C ARG A 134 -11.20 4.34 24.00
N TYR A 135 -10.42 3.68 23.14
CA TYR A 135 -8.99 3.42 23.35
C TYR A 135 -8.08 4.09 22.32
N GLY A 136 -8.59 5.09 21.61
CA GLY A 136 -7.88 5.81 20.56
C GLY A 136 -8.59 5.73 19.21
N PRO A 137 -7.96 6.27 18.15
CA PRO A 137 -8.56 6.30 16.83
C PRO A 137 -8.72 4.88 16.26
N SER A 138 -9.92 4.55 15.81
CA SER A 138 -10.24 3.26 15.18
C SER A 138 -9.86 3.25 13.69
N THR A 139 -9.28 4.34 13.19
CA THR A 139 -8.98 4.56 11.78
C THR A 139 -7.51 4.89 11.58
N ARG A 140 -7.01 4.55 10.40
CA ARG A 140 -5.66 4.88 9.94
C ARG A 140 -5.69 5.15 8.45
N LEU A 141 -4.99 6.19 8.03
CA LEU A 141 -4.78 6.57 6.64
C LEU A 141 -3.26 6.72 6.41
N LEU A 142 -2.75 6.21 5.30
CA LEU A 142 -1.40 6.45 4.83
C LEU A 142 -1.48 6.85 3.36
N VAL A 143 -0.86 7.98 3.03
CA VAL A 143 -0.80 8.48 1.66
C VAL A 143 0.66 8.62 1.26
N SER A 144 1.00 8.19 0.05
CA SER A 144 2.27 8.49 -0.61
C SER A 144 2.06 8.62 -2.12
N SER A 145 3.12 8.95 -2.87
CA SER A 145 3.01 9.11 -4.31
C SER A 145 4.20 8.57 -5.10
N THR A 146 3.97 8.27 -6.37
CA THR A 146 5.02 8.01 -7.36
C THR A 146 4.78 8.89 -8.59
N PRO A 147 5.73 9.75 -8.98
CA PRO A 147 7.01 10.01 -8.29
C PRO A 147 6.80 10.67 -6.91
N PRO A 148 7.75 10.54 -5.96
CA PRO A 148 7.60 11.13 -4.61
C PRO A 148 7.37 12.66 -4.59
N GLY A 149 7.85 13.37 -5.62
CA GLY A 149 7.63 14.82 -5.76
C GLY A 149 6.23 15.22 -6.19
N LEU A 150 5.35 14.27 -6.54
CA LEU A 150 3.97 14.58 -6.94
C LEU A 150 3.19 15.22 -5.80
N LEU A 151 3.43 14.83 -4.55
CA LEU A 151 2.81 15.43 -3.36
C LEU A 151 3.75 16.46 -2.74
N LEU A 152 3.37 17.73 -2.79
CA LEU A 152 4.01 18.81 -2.03
C LEU A 152 3.57 18.77 -0.56
N LYS A 153 2.31 18.38 -0.27
CA LYS A 153 1.77 18.17 1.09
C LYS A 153 0.69 17.09 1.11
N GLY A 154 0.46 16.55 2.30
CA GLY A 154 -0.57 15.53 2.55
C GLY A 154 -0.06 14.09 2.42
N GLU A 155 1.25 13.90 2.25
CA GLU A 155 1.93 12.60 2.40
C GLU A 155 2.06 12.20 3.89
N GLY A 156 2.14 10.91 4.17
CA GLY A 156 2.39 10.34 5.49
C GLY A 156 1.15 9.72 6.14
N ALA A 157 1.34 9.22 7.36
CA ALA A 157 0.30 8.55 8.13
C ALA A 157 -0.54 9.53 8.95
N ASP A 158 -1.83 9.26 9.07
CA ASP A 158 -2.80 9.98 9.87
C ASP A 158 -3.93 9.05 10.33
N THR A 159 -4.88 9.58 11.09
CA THR A 159 -6.06 8.86 11.57
C THR A 159 -7.36 9.37 10.94
N ASP A 160 -7.39 10.61 10.48
CA ASP A 160 -8.52 11.15 9.72
C ASP A 160 -8.57 10.48 8.34
N LEU A 161 -9.75 9.94 7.98
CA LEU A 161 -9.98 9.31 6.68
C LEU A 161 -10.13 10.32 5.54
N SER A 162 -10.16 11.61 5.86
CA SER A 162 -10.24 12.70 4.91
C SER A 162 -9.06 13.64 5.09
N ARG A 163 -8.39 14.04 4.00
CA ARG A 163 -7.31 15.02 4.06
C ARG A 163 -7.13 15.80 2.76
N THR A 164 -6.65 17.03 2.89
CA THR A 164 -6.23 17.83 1.74
C THR A 164 -4.83 17.43 1.30
N LEU A 165 -4.67 17.15 0.01
CA LEU A 165 -3.40 16.92 -0.68
C LEU A 165 -3.03 18.16 -1.49
N GLU A 166 -1.75 18.50 -1.56
CA GLU A 166 -1.22 19.55 -2.43
C GLU A 166 -0.33 18.90 -3.49
N LEU A 167 -0.79 18.88 -4.74
CA LEU A 167 -0.09 18.28 -5.88
C LEU A 167 0.86 19.28 -6.54
N ASP A 168 2.04 18.82 -6.96
CA ASP A 168 2.99 19.62 -7.72
C ASP A 168 2.47 19.85 -9.16
N PRO A 169 2.15 21.08 -9.58
CA PRO A 169 1.71 21.36 -10.94
C PRO A 169 2.78 21.08 -12.00
N GLY A 170 4.06 20.95 -11.61
CA GLY A 170 5.16 20.59 -12.50
C GLY A 170 5.19 19.12 -12.92
N ILE A 171 4.46 18.23 -12.24
CA ILE A 171 4.41 16.79 -12.52
C ILE A 171 3.02 16.44 -13.01
N THR A 172 2.81 16.28 -14.31
CA THR A 172 1.47 16.19 -14.92
C THR A 172 0.77 14.83 -14.78
N GLU A 173 1.49 13.78 -14.42
CA GLU A 173 0.94 12.45 -14.20
C GLU A 173 1.71 11.69 -13.10
N GLY A 174 1.01 10.76 -12.43
CA GLY A 174 1.63 9.88 -11.45
C GLY A 174 0.61 8.94 -10.80
N VAL A 175 0.99 8.34 -9.68
CA VAL A 175 0.14 7.43 -8.91
C VAL A 175 0.12 7.89 -7.46
N LEU A 176 -1.08 8.09 -6.91
CA LEU A 176 -1.28 8.23 -5.48
C LEU A 176 -1.45 6.82 -4.88
N HIS A 177 -0.65 6.50 -3.88
CA HIS A 177 -0.80 5.28 -3.09
C HIS A 177 -1.52 5.66 -1.80
N VAL A 178 -2.70 5.10 -1.61
CA VAL A 178 -3.54 5.36 -0.43
C VAL A 178 -3.82 4.05 0.26
N SER A 179 -3.53 3.95 1.54
CA SER A 179 -3.84 2.80 2.39
C SER A 179 -4.72 3.26 3.53
N ALA A 180 -5.89 2.65 3.70
CA ALA A 180 -6.79 2.99 4.79
C ALA A 180 -7.25 1.76 5.56
N MET A 181 -7.44 1.94 6.86
CA MET A 181 -7.98 0.96 7.78
C MET A 181 -9.03 1.63 8.68
N ALA A 182 -10.12 0.93 8.95
CA ALA A 182 -11.13 1.31 9.92
C ALA A 182 -11.58 0.07 10.70
N ALA A 183 -11.71 0.19 12.02
CA ALA A 183 -12.21 -0.86 12.89
C ALA A 183 -13.58 -0.45 13.47
N SER A 184 -14.61 -1.26 13.23
CA SER A 184 -15.95 -1.09 13.78
C SER A 184 -16.30 -2.26 14.70
N CYS A 185 -16.91 -2.00 15.85
CA CYS A 185 -17.28 -3.02 16.82
C CYS A 185 -18.80 -3.17 16.88
N ASP A 186 -19.27 -4.37 17.24
CA ASP A 186 -20.70 -4.64 17.41
C ASP A 186 -21.34 -3.63 18.38
N ASP A 187 -22.48 -3.09 18.00
CA ASP A 187 -23.22 -2.08 18.78
C ASP A 187 -24.34 -2.74 19.60
N ASP A 188 -23.97 -3.73 20.40
CA ASP A 188 -24.85 -4.39 21.37
C ASP A 188 -24.53 -3.88 22.79
N THR A 189 -25.47 -3.16 23.39
CA THR A 189 -25.31 -2.58 24.74
C THR A 189 -25.33 -3.64 25.85
N ASP A 190 -25.86 -4.82 25.57
CA ASP A 190 -25.95 -5.94 26.52
C ASP A 190 -24.70 -6.84 26.45
N ASN A 191 -23.83 -6.63 25.45
CA ASN A 191 -22.57 -7.34 25.32
C ASN A 191 -21.40 -6.54 25.96
N PRO A 192 -20.83 -7.00 27.09
CA PRO A 192 -19.67 -6.35 27.70
C PRO A 192 -18.38 -6.46 26.88
N TYR A 193 -18.35 -7.34 25.87
CA TYR A 193 -17.20 -7.61 25.00
C TYR A 193 -17.62 -7.61 23.52
N PRO A 194 -17.95 -6.43 22.93
CA PRO A 194 -18.32 -6.35 21.52
C PRO A 194 -17.15 -6.79 20.63
N ALA A 195 -17.43 -7.63 19.62
CA ALA A 195 -16.41 -8.03 18.66
C ALA A 195 -16.11 -6.88 17.70
N CYS A 196 -14.84 -6.69 17.36
CA CYS A 196 -14.40 -5.65 16.44
C CYS A 196 -13.97 -6.25 15.10
N HIS A 197 -14.40 -5.60 14.02
CA HIS A 197 -14.22 -5.98 12.63
C HIS A 197 -13.34 -4.94 11.96
N VAL A 198 -12.29 -5.39 11.29
CA VAL A 198 -11.33 -4.50 10.61
C VAL A 198 -11.61 -4.49 9.11
N HIS A 199 -11.83 -3.29 8.57
CA HIS A 199 -11.90 -2.99 7.16
C HIS A 199 -10.59 -2.35 6.72
N GLN A 200 -9.94 -2.89 5.70
CA GLN A 200 -8.67 -2.36 5.21
C GLN A 200 -8.57 -2.49 3.69
N GLN A 201 -8.07 -1.44 3.05
CA GLN A 201 -7.88 -1.42 1.60
C GLN A 201 -6.74 -0.49 1.19
N ASP A 202 -6.04 -0.90 0.13
CA ASP A 202 -4.99 -0.14 -0.54
C ASP A 202 -5.42 0.21 -1.97
N TRP A 203 -5.15 1.44 -2.39
CA TRP A 203 -5.42 1.96 -3.74
C TRP A 203 -4.13 2.50 -4.35
N GLY A 204 -3.84 2.08 -5.59
CA GLY A 204 -2.98 2.83 -6.50
C GLY A 204 -3.87 3.60 -7.48
N VAL A 205 -3.98 4.91 -7.30
CA VAL A 205 -4.83 5.80 -8.10
C VAL A 205 -3.96 6.50 -9.15
N PRO A 206 -3.98 6.09 -10.43
CA PRO A 206 -3.30 6.83 -11.47
C PRO A 206 -4.00 8.17 -11.64
N VAL A 207 -3.27 9.27 -11.49
CA VAL A 207 -3.79 10.63 -11.62
C VAL A 207 -3.17 11.34 -12.81
N ARG A 208 -3.96 12.19 -13.46
CA ARG A 208 -3.52 13.13 -14.47
C ARG A 208 -4.02 14.52 -14.09
N LEU A 209 -3.13 15.50 -14.11
CA LEU A 209 -3.50 16.87 -13.78
C LEU A 209 -4.07 17.59 -15.00
N THR A 210 -5.29 18.11 -14.85
CA THR A 210 -5.99 18.88 -15.89
C THR A 210 -6.66 20.10 -15.25
N GLU A 211 -6.71 21.24 -15.95
CA GLU A 211 -7.28 22.48 -15.40
C GLU A 211 -8.78 22.37 -15.04
N GLY A 212 -9.49 21.35 -15.55
CA GLY A 212 -10.88 21.04 -15.21
C GLY A 212 -11.06 19.71 -14.47
N GLY A 213 -9.99 19.13 -13.94
CA GLY A 213 -10.03 17.87 -13.20
C GLY A 213 -10.76 18.02 -11.86
N ALA A 214 -11.13 16.89 -11.24
CA ALA A 214 -11.82 16.91 -9.97
C ALA A 214 -10.94 17.48 -8.85
N ASP A 215 -11.54 18.28 -7.98
CA ASP A 215 -10.93 18.78 -6.74
C ASP A 215 -11.17 17.82 -5.56
N ARG A 216 -11.94 16.75 -5.77
CA ARG A 216 -12.24 15.70 -4.79
C ARG A 216 -11.90 14.32 -5.34
N LEU A 217 -11.27 13.49 -4.52
CA LEU A 217 -10.93 12.11 -4.79
C LEU A 217 -11.59 11.18 -3.75
N PRO A 218 -12.79 10.65 -4.02
CA PRO A 218 -13.45 9.69 -3.14
C PRO A 218 -12.92 8.27 -3.35
N LEU A 219 -12.62 7.57 -2.25
CA LEU A 219 -12.22 6.16 -2.23
C LEU A 219 -13.10 5.40 -1.23
N VAL A 220 -13.93 4.48 -1.71
CA VAL A 220 -14.86 3.75 -0.85
C VAL A 220 -14.16 2.57 -0.16
N LEU A 221 -14.02 2.65 1.16
CA LEU A 221 -13.54 1.55 2.02
C LEU A 221 -14.71 0.63 2.45
N ALA A 222 -15.85 1.21 2.80
CA ALA A 222 -17.11 0.50 3.06
C ALA A 222 -18.31 1.46 3.02
N GLY A 223 -19.48 0.98 2.57
CA GLY A 223 -20.69 1.79 2.44
C GLY A 223 -20.87 2.38 1.04
N MET A 224 -21.58 3.52 0.96
CA MET A 224 -21.83 4.24 -0.29
C MET A 224 -21.37 5.70 -0.18
N ASP A 225 -20.96 6.30 -1.31
CA ASP A 225 -20.71 7.74 -1.38
C ASP A 225 -22.02 8.50 -1.56
N ASP A 226 -22.62 8.96 -0.46
CA ASP A 226 -23.87 9.73 -0.49
C ASP A 226 -23.70 11.15 -1.04
N SER A 227 -22.45 11.58 -1.31
CA SER A 227 -22.12 12.90 -1.88
C SER A 227 -21.83 12.87 -3.39
N ALA A 228 -22.00 11.72 -4.05
CA ALA A 228 -21.86 11.56 -5.50
C ALA A 228 -23.13 11.93 -6.32
N GLY A 229 -24.03 12.72 -5.73
CA GLY A 229 -25.29 13.18 -6.32
C GLY A 229 -25.19 14.49 -7.09
#